data_AF-F4RIR1-F1
#
_entry.id   AF-F4RIR1-F1
#
_cell.length_a   1.000
_cell.length_b   1.000
_cell.length_c   1.000
_cell.angle_alpha   90.00
_cell.angle_beta   90.00
_cell.angle_gamma   90.00
#
_symmetry.space_group_name_H-M   'P 1'
#
loop_
_entity.id
_entity.type
_entity.pdbx_description
1 polymer ?
#
loop_
_entity_poly.entity_id
_entity_poly.type
_entity_poly.pdbx_seq_one_letter_code
_entity_poly.pdbx_strand_id
1 'polypeptide(L)'
;MELFDSKRTGFLSFGPYLSSVCGQDGLGNGNYERMRDIYVMFHETLCPPTGQLSSYAGQFMVSRKRILHNSYKKYEELKLILEAPLEHWIHSEGSWFTWKGSTDQGPASNPKGPVSPFFGHALERSWPLIFGCVDPSIAEICSDEVIDSEKCQCFD
;
A
#
# COMPACT_ATOMS: atom_id res chain seq x y z
N MET A 1 -22.85 12.39 -8.81
CA MET A 1 -21.38 12.28 -8.96
C MET A 1 -21.07 10.82 -8.82
N GLU A 2 -20.66 10.16 -9.90
CA GLU A 2 -20.21 8.76 -9.82
C GLU A 2 -18.74 8.79 -9.41
N LEU A 3 -18.42 8.16 -8.27
CA LEU A 3 -17.05 8.11 -7.73
C LEU A 3 -16.16 7.12 -8.51
N PHE A 4 -16.77 6.16 -9.21
CA PHE A 4 -16.09 5.13 -9.98
C PHE A 4 -16.96 4.65 -11.15
N ASP A 5 -16.33 3.99 -12.13
CA ASP A 5 -17.02 3.39 -13.27
C ASP A 5 -17.24 1.90 -12.98
N SER A 6 -18.47 1.52 -12.63
CA SER A 6 -18.82 0.13 -12.27
C SER A 6 -18.49 -0.93 -13.34
N LYS A 7 -18.26 -0.53 -14.60
CA LYS A 7 -17.94 -1.45 -15.70
C LYS A 7 -16.46 -1.54 -16.01
N ARG A 8 -15.69 -0.49 -15.72
CA ARG A 8 -14.28 -0.39 -16.14
C ARG A 8 -13.30 -0.27 -14.98
N THR A 9 -13.73 0.15 -13.79
CA THR A 9 -12.80 0.34 -12.67
C THR A 9 -12.21 -0.99 -12.23
N GLY A 10 -10.89 -1.09 -12.37
CA GLY A 10 -10.08 -2.17 -11.83
C GLY A 10 -9.66 -1.91 -10.39
N PHE A 11 -9.15 -0.71 -10.09
CA PHE A 11 -8.74 -0.32 -8.75
C PHE A 11 -8.95 1.18 -8.52
N LEU A 12 -9.46 1.54 -7.34
CA LEU A 12 -9.61 2.92 -6.88
C LEU A 12 -9.36 2.98 -5.37
N SER A 13 -8.41 3.80 -4.93
CA SER A 13 -8.26 4.18 -3.53
C SER A 13 -9.29 5.24 -3.14
N PHE A 14 -9.86 5.15 -1.94
CA PHE A 14 -10.69 6.22 -1.36
C PHE A 14 -9.88 7.20 -0.52
N GLY A 15 -8.63 6.87 -0.19
CA GLY A 15 -7.66 7.80 0.38
C GLY A 15 -6.75 8.42 -0.70
N PRO A 16 -6.01 9.49 -0.34
CA PRO A 16 -5.00 10.10 -1.20
C PRO A 16 -4.06 9.09 -1.87
N TYR A 17 -3.71 9.38 -3.12
CA TYR A 17 -2.62 8.67 -3.78
C TYR A 17 -1.28 9.32 -3.46
N LEU A 18 -0.25 8.50 -3.46
CA LEU A 18 1.12 8.90 -3.23
C LEU A 18 1.99 8.26 -4.30
N SER A 19 3.02 8.98 -4.74
CA SER A 19 4.14 8.34 -5.41
C SER A 19 5.09 7.81 -4.35
N SER A 20 5.48 6.53 -4.45
CA SER A 20 6.48 5.91 -3.59
C SER A 20 7.57 5.25 -4.41
N VAL A 21 8.83 5.31 -3.96
CA VAL A 21 9.93 4.55 -4.56
C VAL A 21 10.29 3.39 -3.64
N CYS A 22 9.69 2.22 -3.90
CA CYS A 22 9.97 0.98 -3.18
C CYS A 22 9.93 1.10 -1.65
N GLY A 23 8.90 1.78 -1.14
CA GLY A 23 8.70 2.05 0.28
C GLY A 23 8.98 3.50 0.68
N GLN A 24 9.87 4.20 -0.03
CA GLN A 24 10.14 5.61 0.26
C GLN A 24 8.93 6.46 -0.15
N ASP A 25 8.26 7.09 0.82
CA ASP A 25 7.11 7.96 0.57
C ASP A 25 7.57 9.27 -0.08
N GLY A 26 6.90 9.65 -1.18
CA GLY A 26 7.23 10.85 -1.97
C GLY A 26 6.92 12.18 -1.26
N LEU A 27 6.10 12.18 -0.21
CA LEU A 27 5.80 13.34 0.63
C LEU A 27 6.68 13.41 1.88
N GLY A 28 7.59 12.44 2.07
CA GLY A 28 8.51 12.41 3.21
C GLY A 28 7.90 11.88 4.52
N ASN A 29 6.76 11.20 4.44
CA ASN A 29 6.04 10.61 5.59
C ASN A 29 6.64 9.28 6.09
N GLY A 30 7.92 9.04 5.82
CA GLY A 30 8.63 7.82 6.23
C GLY A 30 9.05 6.92 5.06
N ASN A 31 9.54 5.74 5.43
CA ASN A 31 9.91 4.69 4.50
C ASN A 31 9.23 3.38 4.97
N TYR A 32 8.53 2.72 4.06
CA TYR A 32 7.72 1.54 4.29
C TYR A 32 8.36 0.37 3.53
N GLU A 33 9.56 -0.06 3.94
CA GLU A 33 10.37 -1.00 3.15
C GLU A 33 9.68 -2.32 2.84
N ARG A 34 8.74 -2.76 3.68
CA ARG A 34 7.92 -3.95 3.41
C ARG A 34 7.07 -3.82 2.13
N MET A 35 6.80 -2.60 1.65
CA MET A 35 6.21 -2.38 0.32
C MET A 35 7.08 -2.99 -0.79
N ARG A 36 8.41 -2.96 -0.64
CA ARG A 36 9.33 -3.59 -1.61
C ARG A 36 9.15 -5.10 -1.64
N ASP A 37 9.05 -5.72 -0.47
CA ASP A 37 8.85 -7.17 -0.35
C ASP A 37 7.49 -7.57 -0.92
N ILE A 38 6.44 -6.79 -0.62
CA ILE A 38 5.10 -6.99 -1.18
C ILE A 38 5.13 -6.83 -2.70
N TYR A 39 5.83 -5.81 -3.22
CA TYR A 39 5.99 -5.64 -4.66
C TYR A 39 6.62 -6.87 -5.30
N VAL A 40 7.74 -7.36 -4.75
CA VAL A 40 8.43 -8.56 -5.26
C VAL A 40 7.50 -9.77 -5.23
N MET A 41 6.73 -9.95 -4.15
CA MET A 41 5.80 -11.07 -4.01
C MET A 41 4.67 -11.03 -5.05
N PHE A 42 4.11 -9.86 -5.34
CA PHE A 42 2.98 -9.74 -6.25
C PHE A 42 3.38 -9.63 -7.73
N HIS A 43 4.46 -8.91 -8.04
CA HIS A 43 4.92 -8.67 -9.41
C HIS A 43 6.01 -9.63 -9.88
N GLU A 44 6.55 -10.46 -8.98
CA GLU A 44 7.58 -11.48 -9.29
C GLU A 44 8.83 -10.89 -9.96
N THR A 45 9.10 -9.62 -9.67
CA THR A 45 10.25 -8.86 -10.17
C THR A 45 10.72 -7.86 -9.12
N LEU A 46 11.96 -7.41 -9.24
CA LEU A 46 12.51 -6.40 -8.34
C LEU A 46 11.75 -5.08 -8.50
N CYS A 47 11.51 -4.42 -7.37
CA CYS A 47 10.87 -3.12 -7.36
C CYS A 47 11.70 -2.09 -8.14
N PRO A 48 11.12 -1.42 -9.15
CA PRO A 48 11.88 -0.52 -10.02
C PRO A 48 12.13 0.83 -9.32
N PRO A 49 13.27 1.50 -9.61
CA PRO A 49 13.60 2.80 -9.03
C PRO A 49 12.83 3.98 -9.67
N THR A 50 11.73 3.70 -10.38
CA THR A 50 10.97 4.68 -11.18
C THR A 50 9.72 5.21 -10.48
N GLY A 51 9.46 4.78 -9.25
CA GLY A 51 8.24 5.10 -8.51
C GLY A 51 7.09 4.13 -8.82
N GLN A 52 6.20 3.99 -7.84
CA GLN A 52 4.99 3.17 -7.86
C GLN A 52 3.88 3.98 -7.20
N LEU A 53 2.65 3.77 -7.69
CA LEU A 53 1.47 4.25 -7.01
C LEU A 53 1.30 3.57 -5.65
N SER A 54 0.99 4.38 -4.64
CA SER A 54 0.73 3.98 -3.26
C SER A 54 -0.54 4.67 -2.76
N SER A 55 -1.23 4.08 -1.77
CA SER A 55 -2.41 4.68 -1.14
C SER A 55 -2.11 5.16 0.27
N TYR A 56 -2.60 6.34 0.64
CA TYR A 56 -2.46 6.82 2.02
C TYR A 56 -3.36 6.04 3.01
N ALA A 57 -4.42 5.41 2.53
CA ALA A 57 -5.40 4.73 3.38
C ALA A 57 -5.77 3.33 2.87
N GLY A 58 -6.27 2.50 3.78
CA GLY A 58 -6.65 1.11 3.51
C GLY A 58 -8.03 0.90 2.88
N GLN A 59 -8.80 1.97 2.61
CA GLN A 59 -10.12 1.87 1.98
C GLN A 59 -10.00 2.02 0.45
N PHE A 60 -10.47 1.02 -0.29
CA PHE A 60 -10.41 0.99 -1.75
C PHE A 60 -11.54 0.15 -2.34
N MET A 61 -11.73 0.30 -3.64
CA MET A 61 -12.52 -0.58 -4.49
C MET A 61 -11.60 -1.33 -5.45
N VAL A 62 -11.90 -2.60 -5.69
CA VAL A 62 -11.15 -3.43 -6.64
C VAL A 62 -12.09 -4.36 -7.41
N SER A 63 -11.78 -4.60 -8.69
CA SER A 63 -12.53 -5.54 -9.51
C SER A 63 -12.23 -6.99 -9.15
N ARG A 64 -13.22 -7.86 -9.40
CA ARG A 64 -13.04 -9.32 -9.27
C ARG A 64 -11.90 -9.83 -10.15
N LYS A 65 -11.72 -9.25 -11.35
CA LYS A 65 -10.65 -9.64 -12.30
C LYS A 65 -9.28 -9.46 -11.68
N ARG A 66 -9.02 -8.32 -11.02
CA ARG A 66 -7.73 -8.04 -10.36
C ARG A 66 -7.51 -8.88 -9.10
N ILE A 67 -8.55 -9.15 -8.31
CA ILE A 67 -8.43 -10.09 -7.18
C ILE A 67 -8.00 -11.48 -7.68
N LEU A 68 -8.67 -11.99 -8.72
CA LEU A 68 -8.41 -13.35 -9.24
C LEU A 68 -7.15 -13.44 -10.12
N HIS A 69 -6.54 -12.32 -10.49
CA HIS A 69 -5.27 -12.32 -11.23
C HIS A 69 -4.12 -12.83 -10.36
N ASN A 70 -4.21 -12.66 -9.04
CA ASN A 70 -3.24 -13.15 -8.09
C ASN A 70 -3.60 -14.55 -7.58
N SER A 71 -2.58 -15.37 -7.30
CA SER A 71 -2.81 -16.67 -6.67
C SER A 71 -3.27 -16.49 -5.22
N TYR A 72 -4.16 -17.37 -4.76
CA TYR A 72 -4.61 -17.39 -3.37
C TYR A 72 -3.44 -17.44 -2.37
N LYS A 73 -2.38 -18.18 -2.73
CA LYS A 73 -1.18 -18.33 -1.90
C LYS A 73 -0.56 -16.98 -1.52
N LYS A 74 -0.50 -16.00 -2.44
CA LYS A 74 0.04 -14.66 -2.13
C LYS A 74 -0.75 -13.96 -1.03
N TYR A 75 -2.08 -14.10 -1.05
CA TYR A 75 -2.96 -13.56 0.00
C TYR A 75 -2.85 -14.32 1.31
N GLU A 76 -2.68 -15.65 1.25
CA GLU A 76 -2.46 -16.49 2.42
C GLU A 76 -1.16 -16.11 3.15
N GLU A 77 -0.07 -15.86 2.42
CA GLU A 77 1.20 -15.40 3.01
C GLU A 77 1.03 -14.05 3.74
N LEU A 78 0.33 -13.08 3.14
CA LEU A 78 0.01 -11.81 3.84
C LEU A 78 -0.78 -12.06 5.12
N LYS A 79 -1.78 -12.93 5.05
CA LYS A 79 -2.65 -13.25 6.19
C LYS A 79 -1.85 -13.86 7.34
N LEU A 80 -0.92 -14.77 7.05
CA LEU A 80 -0.07 -15.40 8.06
C LEU A 80 0.81 -14.37 8.79
N ILE A 81 1.30 -13.35 8.09
CA ILE A 81 2.07 -12.26 8.71
C ILE A 81 1.18 -11.33 9.53
N LEU A 82 -0.03 -11.00 9.05
CA LEU A 82 -1.00 -10.16 9.78
C LEU A 82 -1.50 -10.83 11.07
N GLU A 83 -1.71 -12.14 11.04
CA GLU A 83 -2.20 -12.94 12.16
C GLU A 83 -1.06 -13.57 12.98
N ALA A 84 0.18 -13.10 12.78
CA ALA A 84 1.34 -13.65 13.45
C ALA A 84 1.26 -13.53 14.98
N PRO A 85 1.73 -14.54 15.75
CA PRO A 85 1.72 -14.52 17.21
C PRO A 85 2.54 -13.34 17.76
N LEU A 86 2.28 -12.92 19.01
CA LEU A 86 2.88 -11.72 19.61
C LEU A 86 4.41 -11.74 19.66
N GLU A 87 5.00 -12.93 19.74
CA GLU A 87 6.44 -13.18 19.77
C GLU A 87 7.09 -13.15 18.39
N HIS A 88 6.30 -13.05 17.32
CA HIS A 88 6.80 -13.00 15.96
C HIS A 88 7.60 -11.71 15.72
N TRP A 89 8.72 -11.83 15.00
CA TRP A 89 9.67 -10.74 14.76
C TRP A 89 9.03 -9.52 14.08
N ILE A 90 7.94 -9.72 13.31
CA ILE A 90 7.22 -8.65 12.60
C ILE A 90 6.72 -7.55 13.56
N HIS A 91 6.38 -7.92 14.79
CA HIS A 91 5.88 -6.98 15.81
C HIS A 91 6.98 -6.13 16.44
N SER A 92 8.25 -6.45 16.16
CA SER A 92 9.42 -5.67 16.59
C SER A 92 9.97 -4.78 15.47
N GLU A 93 9.34 -4.80 14.29
CA GLU A 93 9.71 -3.97 13.16
C GLU A 93 9.08 -2.58 13.26
N GLY A 94 9.80 -1.56 12.76
CA GLY A 94 9.28 -0.19 12.71
C GLY A 94 9.67 0.67 13.91
N SER A 95 10.83 1.34 13.92
CA SER A 95 11.08 2.42 14.90
C SER A 95 10.77 3.79 14.30
N TRP A 96 10.25 4.74 15.08
CA TRP A 96 9.99 6.11 14.64
C TRP A 96 11.22 6.80 14.02
N PHE A 97 12.41 6.61 14.60
CA PHE A 97 13.64 7.23 14.07
C PHE A 97 14.02 6.70 12.70
N THR A 98 13.72 5.42 12.42
CA THR A 98 14.00 4.81 11.12
C THR A 98 12.90 5.13 10.11
N TRP A 99 11.64 5.33 10.55
CA TRP A 99 10.48 5.33 9.65
C TRP A 99 9.48 6.49 9.81
N LYS A 100 9.81 7.58 10.53
CA LYS A 100 9.10 8.87 10.59
C LYS A 100 7.58 8.84 10.26
N GLY A 101 6.77 8.20 11.11
CA GLY A 101 5.32 8.15 10.92
C GLY A 101 4.76 6.82 10.40
N SER A 102 5.59 5.84 10.04
CA SER A 102 5.14 4.48 9.72
C SER A 102 4.67 3.65 10.93
N THR A 103 4.60 4.27 12.12
CA THR A 103 4.09 3.70 13.37
C THR A 103 3.50 4.80 14.24
N ASP A 104 2.39 4.57 14.96
CA ASP A 104 1.78 5.56 15.87
C ASP A 104 2.57 5.80 17.17
N GLN A 105 3.69 5.09 17.37
CA GLN A 105 4.56 5.33 18.50
C GLN A 105 5.51 6.49 18.20
N GLY A 106 5.52 7.49 19.07
CA GLY A 106 6.46 8.61 18.98
C GLY A 106 7.93 8.16 19.09
N PRO A 107 8.89 9.10 19.01
CA PRO A 107 10.34 8.84 18.95
C PRO A 107 10.93 8.00 20.09
N ALA A 108 10.17 7.64 21.12
CA ALA A 108 10.72 7.12 22.37
C ALA A 108 10.59 5.59 22.57
N SER A 109 9.84 4.85 21.74
CA SER A 109 9.68 3.41 21.94
C SER A 109 9.52 2.62 20.64
N ASN A 110 10.24 1.49 20.56
CA ASN A 110 9.91 0.48 19.55
C ASN A 110 8.50 -0.03 19.83
N PRO A 111 7.66 -0.22 18.79
CA PRO A 111 6.38 -0.89 18.92
C PRO A 111 6.55 -2.20 19.66
N LYS A 112 5.62 -2.48 20.58
CA LYS A 112 5.53 -3.76 21.26
C LYS A 112 4.13 -4.31 21.01
N GLY A 113 4.05 -5.22 20.06
CA GLY A 113 2.81 -5.93 19.73
C GLY A 113 1.98 -5.28 18.60
N PRO A 114 0.73 -5.72 18.41
CA PRO A 114 -0.03 -5.51 17.18
C PRO A 114 -0.76 -4.16 17.11
N VAL A 115 -0.46 -3.22 18.01
CA VAL A 115 -1.09 -1.90 17.99
C VAL A 115 -0.32 -1.00 17.04
N SER A 116 -0.92 -0.69 15.89
CA SER A 116 -0.32 0.12 14.81
C SER A 116 1.00 -0.48 14.26
N PRO A 117 0.96 -1.71 13.72
CA PRO A 117 2.17 -2.41 13.29
C PRO A 117 2.71 -1.83 11.98
N PHE A 118 4.04 -1.71 11.87
CA PHE A 118 4.73 -1.22 10.67
C PHE A 118 4.30 -1.96 9.39
N PHE A 119 4.18 -3.28 9.47
CA PHE A 119 3.72 -4.09 8.35
C PHE A 119 2.30 -3.74 7.91
N GLY A 120 1.41 -3.41 8.86
CA GLY A 120 0.05 -2.98 8.55
C GLY A 120 0.05 -1.69 7.72
N HIS A 121 0.81 -0.68 8.14
CA HIS A 121 0.96 0.56 7.37
C HIS A 121 1.58 0.32 5.98
N ALA A 122 2.62 -0.51 5.89
CA ALA A 122 3.22 -0.86 4.60
C ALA A 122 2.22 -1.61 3.70
N LEU A 123 1.38 -2.47 4.26
CA LEU A 123 0.32 -3.15 3.52
C LEU A 123 -0.77 -2.18 3.05
N GLU A 124 -1.18 -1.24 3.89
CA GLU A 124 -2.16 -0.20 3.51
C GLU A 124 -1.66 0.68 2.37
N ARG A 125 -0.36 0.98 2.36
CA ARG A 125 0.31 1.67 1.23
C ARG A 125 0.33 0.83 -0.05
N SER A 126 0.28 -0.49 0.12
CA SER A 126 0.52 -1.47 -0.94
C SER A 126 -0.72 -1.92 -1.71
N TRP A 127 -1.92 -1.42 -1.42
CA TRP A 127 -3.12 -1.87 -2.14
C TRP A 127 -3.08 -1.65 -3.66
N PRO A 128 -2.63 -0.49 -4.19
CA PRO A 128 -2.54 -0.29 -5.63
C PRO A 128 -1.59 -1.29 -6.27
N LEU A 129 -0.42 -1.51 -5.67
CA LEU A 129 0.58 -2.45 -6.17
C LEU A 129 0.14 -3.91 -6.07
N ILE A 130 -0.58 -4.33 -5.03
CA ILE A 130 -1.17 -5.68 -4.91
C ILE A 130 -2.13 -5.96 -6.07
N PHE A 131 -2.91 -4.97 -6.48
CA PHE A 131 -3.93 -5.12 -7.52
C PHE A 131 -3.48 -4.61 -8.89
N GLY A 132 -2.18 -4.43 -9.12
CA GLY A 132 -1.62 -4.09 -10.44
C GLY A 132 -1.95 -2.67 -10.92
N CYS A 133 -2.19 -1.74 -10.01
CA CYS A 133 -2.36 -0.32 -10.27
C CYS A 133 -1.10 0.41 -9.78
N VAL A 134 -0.08 0.48 -10.64
CA VAL A 134 1.27 0.91 -10.24
C VAL A 134 1.72 2.23 -10.85
N ASP A 135 0.92 2.84 -11.72
CA ASP A 135 1.26 4.09 -12.42
C ASP A 135 1.34 5.27 -11.45
N PRO A 136 2.54 5.80 -11.14
CA PRO A 136 2.69 6.87 -10.16
C PRO A 136 2.12 8.21 -10.65
N SER A 137 1.89 8.38 -11.96
CA SER A 137 1.34 9.63 -12.51
C SER A 137 -0.09 9.91 -12.02
N ILE A 138 -0.83 8.87 -11.59
CA ILE A 138 -2.14 9.02 -10.97
C ILE A 138 -2.06 9.90 -9.71
N ALA A 139 -0.98 9.78 -8.91
CA ALA A 139 -0.79 10.62 -7.74
C ALA A 139 -0.54 12.10 -8.08
N GLU A 140 0.04 12.39 -9.25
CA GLU A 140 0.27 13.75 -9.71
C GLU A 140 -1.01 14.38 -10.29
N ILE A 141 -1.81 13.58 -10.98
CA ILE A 141 -3.06 14.02 -11.62
C ILE A 141 -4.19 14.21 -10.60
N CYS A 142 -4.21 13.37 -9.56
CA CYS A 142 -5.31 13.27 -8.60
C CYS A 142 -4.86 13.71 -7.22
N SER A 143 -4.85 15.02 -6.99
CA SER A 143 -4.66 15.59 -5.66
C SER A 143 -5.83 15.27 -4.73
N ASP A 144 -5.64 15.46 -3.42
CA ASP A 144 -6.60 15.10 -2.37
C ASP A 144 -8.01 15.68 -2.55
N GLU A 145 -8.14 16.79 -3.29
CA GLU A 145 -9.42 17.47 -3.55
C GLU A 145 -10.02 17.14 -4.92
N VAL A 146 -9.32 16.35 -5.75
CA VAL A 146 -9.71 16.03 -7.12
C VAL A 146 -10.23 14.61 -7.20
N ILE A 147 -11.49 14.47 -7.61
CA ILE A 147 -12.10 13.20 -7.96
C ILE A 147 -12.50 13.25 -9.44
N ASP A 148 -11.74 12.56 -10.29
CA ASP A 148 -12.00 12.42 -11.71
C ASP A 148 -12.16 10.92 -12.04
N SER A 149 -13.39 10.50 -12.36
CA SER A 149 -13.69 9.11 -12.69
C SER A 149 -12.99 8.64 -13.98
N GLU A 150 -12.47 9.52 -14.83
CA GLU A 150 -11.70 9.11 -16.01
C GLU A 150 -10.18 9.05 -15.75
N LYS A 151 -9.69 9.55 -14.62
CA LYS A 151 -8.24 9.67 -14.36
C LYS A 151 -7.76 9.10 -13.02
N CYS A 152 -8.57 9.15 -11.98
CA CYS A 152 -8.16 8.83 -10.59
C CYS A 152 -8.34 7.36 -10.21
N GLN A 153 -8.33 6.48 -11.21
CA GLN A 153 -8.50 5.05 -11.04
C GLN A 153 -7.75 4.29 -12.12
N CYS A 154 -7.40 3.04 -11.80
CA CYS A 154 -6.92 2.11 -12.80
C CYS A 154 -8.10 1.36 -13.41
N PHE A 155 -8.10 1.25 -14.74
CA PHE A 155 -9.11 0.51 -15.50
C PHE A 155 -8.66 -0.92 -15.82
N ASP A 156 -9.63 -1.81 -16.05
CA ASP A 156 -9.41 -3.22 -16.44
C ASP A 156 -9.29 -3.48 -17.95
#